data_AF-A0AAW8Z3E6-F1
#
_entry.id   AF-A0AAW8Z3E6-F1
#
_cell.length_a   1.000
_cell.length_b   1.000
_cell.length_c   1.000
_cell.angle_alpha   90.00
_cell.angle_beta   90.00
_cell.angle_gamma   90.00
#
_symmetry.space_group_name_H-M   'P 1'
#
loop_
_entity.id
_entity.type
_entity.pdbx_description
1 polymer ?
#
loop_
_entity_poly.entity_id
_entity_poly.type
_entity_poly.pdbx_seq_one_letter_code
_entity_poly.pdbx_strand_id
1 'polypeptide(L)'
;MTEQNPQKEFQLMDEDQLSVELIEAQYALKDSRGQSNAKSLVILVSGIELAGKGEAVKQLREWVDPRYLHVKADAAHLFDFKTSFWQPYARFIPAEGQIMILFGNWYSDLLSSATHVSKPFDDSLFDEYVQRFRAFEQDLKNNQVDVVKIWFDLSWKTLQKRLNEMDPSEVRWHKMNGLDWRNKKQYDTLQKLRQRFTDDWIIIDGEDEQLRDQQFAQHVLQAFKDCPEHPKTVEQSWQQAPIPEALLNPDNAALEEGDYKAELKKLSRKVADALRFDDRNVVIVFEGMDAAGKGGAIKRIVKKLDPREYEIYTIGAPEKYELRRPYLWRFWTKLQPEEKICIFDRSWYGRVLVERIEGFASDLEWQRAYAEINRFEQDLTEHQTVIIKFWLAISKDEQEQRFKAREQTAHKRFKITEEDWRNRNRWDDYLNAAADMFAHTSTEDAPWHIIATNDKNSARIEVLKTILKQLKAD
;
A
#
# COMPACT_ATOMS: atom_id res chain seq x y z
N MET A 1 7.28 13.86 -35.36
CA MET A 1 7.11 15.32 -35.16
C MET A 1 6.00 15.48 -34.16
N THR A 2 6.34 15.48 -32.88
CA THR A 2 5.42 15.72 -31.76
C THR A 2 5.39 17.23 -31.53
N GLU A 3 4.23 17.84 -31.77
CA GLU A 3 3.98 19.23 -31.42
C GLU A 3 4.09 19.39 -29.90
N GLN A 4 5.13 20.12 -29.47
CA GLN A 4 5.21 20.63 -28.12
C GLN A 4 4.06 21.62 -27.95
N ASN A 5 3.09 21.27 -27.12
CA ASN A 5 2.03 22.16 -26.71
C ASN A 5 2.68 23.34 -25.96
N PRO A 6 2.58 24.59 -26.44
CA PRO A 6 3.24 25.72 -25.77
C PRO A 6 2.63 25.89 -24.38
N GLN A 7 3.47 25.85 -23.34
CA GLN A 7 3.08 26.24 -21.98
C GLN A 7 2.40 27.61 -22.07
N LYS A 8 1.11 27.69 -21.74
CA LYS A 8 0.44 28.98 -21.53
C LYS A 8 1.30 29.76 -20.55
N GLU A 9 1.75 30.96 -20.94
CA GLU A 9 2.47 31.86 -20.03
C GLU A 9 1.63 32.06 -18.78
N PHE A 10 2.23 31.78 -17.62
CA PHE A 10 1.59 31.98 -16.32
C PHE A 10 1.24 33.46 -16.13
N GLN A 11 0.01 33.75 -15.73
CA GLN A 11 -0.45 35.12 -15.47
C GLN A 11 -0.93 35.22 -14.04
N LEU A 12 -0.56 36.32 -13.36
CA LEU A 12 -1.08 36.64 -12.05
C LEU A 12 -2.59 36.88 -12.15
N MET A 13 -3.33 36.25 -11.25
CA MET A 13 -4.76 36.47 -11.06
C MET A 13 -4.98 37.53 -9.98
N ASP A 14 -6.16 38.14 -9.99
CA ASP A 14 -6.63 38.86 -8.81
C ASP A 14 -6.75 37.89 -7.62
N GLU A 15 -6.28 38.29 -6.44
CA GLU A 15 -6.20 37.40 -5.28
C GLU A 15 -7.59 37.00 -4.75
N ASP A 16 -8.55 37.92 -4.75
CA ASP A 16 -9.92 37.65 -4.33
C ASP A 16 -10.59 36.68 -5.31
N GLN A 17 -10.38 36.89 -6.62
CA GLN A 17 -10.86 35.96 -7.64
C GLN A 17 -10.24 34.57 -7.47
N LEU A 18 -8.92 34.47 -7.30
CA LEU A 18 -8.22 33.19 -7.14
C LEU A 18 -8.73 32.44 -5.90
N SER A 19 -8.91 33.15 -4.79
CA SER A 19 -9.46 32.59 -3.54
C SER A 19 -10.88 32.03 -3.74
N VAL A 20 -11.77 32.77 -4.41
CA VAL A 20 -13.13 32.29 -4.73
C VAL A 20 -13.09 31.03 -5.59
N GLU A 21 -12.31 31.03 -6.67
CA GLU A 21 -12.19 29.86 -7.56
C GLU A 21 -11.63 28.64 -6.83
N LEU A 22 -10.66 28.83 -5.94
CA LEU A 22 -10.07 27.80 -5.10
C LEU A 22 -11.09 27.19 -4.13
N ILE A 23 -11.85 28.02 -3.43
CA ILE A 23 -12.89 27.56 -2.49
C ILE A 23 -13.97 26.79 -3.25
N GLU A 24 -14.46 27.30 -4.37
CA GLU A 24 -15.47 26.61 -5.18
C GLU A 24 -14.98 25.25 -5.66
N ALA A 25 -13.76 25.18 -6.18
CA ALA A 25 -13.16 23.93 -6.65
C ALA A 25 -12.87 22.95 -5.49
N GLN A 26 -12.43 23.44 -4.34
CA GLN A 26 -12.20 22.62 -3.14
C GLN A 26 -13.50 21.98 -2.65
N TYR A 27 -14.60 22.74 -2.62
CA TYR A 27 -15.92 22.23 -2.24
C TYR A 27 -16.46 21.24 -3.28
N ALA A 28 -16.28 21.50 -4.58
CA ALA A 28 -16.64 20.56 -5.63
C ALA A 28 -15.89 19.22 -5.48
N LEU A 29 -14.58 19.25 -5.20
CA LEU A 29 -13.78 18.06 -4.93
C LEU A 29 -14.31 17.32 -3.68
N LYS A 30 -14.57 18.04 -2.59
CA LYS A 30 -15.12 17.45 -1.36
C LYS A 30 -16.46 16.77 -1.60
N ASP A 31 -17.34 17.42 -2.37
CA ASP A 31 -18.70 16.95 -2.62
C ASP A 31 -18.75 15.83 -3.67
N SER A 32 -17.66 15.60 -4.42
CA SER A 32 -17.47 14.42 -5.30
C SER A 32 -17.43 13.09 -4.53
N ARG A 33 -17.28 13.12 -3.20
CA ARG A 33 -17.24 11.93 -2.34
C ARG A 33 -18.40 10.97 -2.62
N GLY A 34 -18.08 9.71 -2.89
CA GLY A 34 -19.04 8.65 -3.18
C GLY A 34 -19.75 8.76 -4.53
N GLN A 35 -19.34 9.72 -5.39
CA GLN A 35 -19.85 9.86 -6.74
C GLN A 35 -18.95 9.13 -7.75
N SER A 36 -19.42 9.00 -8.99
CA SER A 36 -18.67 8.27 -10.04
C SER A 36 -17.37 8.96 -10.48
N ASN A 37 -17.21 10.23 -10.18
CA ASN A 37 -16.01 11.05 -10.41
C ASN A 37 -15.28 11.36 -9.09
N ALA A 38 -15.53 10.59 -8.02
CA ALA A 38 -14.89 10.80 -6.74
C ALA A 38 -13.36 10.78 -6.90
N LYS A 39 -12.70 11.71 -6.22
CA LYS A 39 -11.25 11.85 -6.27
C LYS A 39 -10.73 12.32 -4.93
N SER A 40 -9.52 11.93 -4.59
CA SER A 40 -8.75 12.51 -3.50
C SER A 40 -7.39 12.99 -3.99
N LEU A 41 -6.77 13.89 -3.24
CA LEU A 41 -5.57 14.57 -3.69
C LEU A 41 -4.43 14.45 -2.68
N VAL A 42 -3.29 13.96 -3.13
CA VAL A 42 -2.00 14.06 -2.44
C VAL A 42 -1.16 15.11 -3.16
N ILE A 43 -0.69 16.12 -2.43
CA ILE A 43 0.22 17.14 -2.96
C ILE A 43 1.59 16.94 -2.29
N LEU A 44 2.57 16.48 -3.06
CA LEU A 44 3.95 16.36 -2.60
C LEU A 44 4.64 17.72 -2.72
N VAL A 45 5.05 18.26 -1.58
CA VAL A 45 5.79 19.52 -1.52
C VAL A 45 7.24 19.23 -1.19
N SER A 46 8.09 19.38 -2.21
CA SER A 46 9.55 19.20 -2.13
C SER A 46 10.25 20.44 -2.67
N GLY A 47 11.56 20.55 -2.48
CA GLY A 47 12.30 21.70 -2.99
C GLY A 47 13.50 22.12 -2.15
N ILE A 48 14.22 23.11 -2.66
CA ILE A 48 15.36 23.75 -2.00
C ILE A 48 14.88 24.40 -0.68
N GLU A 49 15.74 24.38 0.32
CA GLU A 49 15.47 25.08 1.58
C GLU A 49 15.32 26.59 1.36
N LEU A 50 14.44 27.25 2.10
CA LEU A 50 14.12 28.69 1.92
C LEU A 50 13.55 29.07 0.54
N ALA A 51 13.15 28.10 -0.29
CA ALA A 51 12.46 28.39 -1.55
C ALA A 51 11.00 28.83 -1.36
N GLY A 52 10.50 28.91 -0.13
CA GLY A 52 9.12 29.35 0.15
C GLY A 52 8.07 28.24 0.27
N LYS A 53 8.49 26.99 0.49
CA LYS A 53 7.58 25.83 0.54
C LYS A 53 6.49 25.98 1.61
N GLY A 54 6.90 26.37 2.81
CA GLY A 54 5.99 26.52 3.96
C GLY A 54 5.11 27.76 3.82
N GLU A 55 5.69 28.83 3.31
CA GLU A 55 5.05 30.11 3.04
C GLU A 55 3.96 29.96 1.99
N ALA A 56 4.23 29.28 0.87
CA ALA A 56 3.24 29.02 -0.18
C ALA A 56 2.07 28.16 0.33
N VAL A 57 2.33 27.15 1.15
CA VAL A 57 1.27 26.33 1.76
C VAL A 57 0.47 27.12 2.80
N LYS A 58 1.13 28.01 3.55
CA LYS A 58 0.47 28.93 4.47
C LYS A 58 -0.43 29.91 3.71
N GLN A 59 0.06 30.49 2.61
CA GLN A 59 -0.72 31.41 1.78
C GLN A 59 -1.93 30.69 1.14
N LEU A 60 -1.72 29.47 0.61
CA LEU A 60 -2.82 28.65 0.11
C LEU A 60 -3.90 28.43 1.16
N ARG A 61 -3.53 28.20 2.44
CA ARG A 61 -4.49 28.03 3.54
C ARG A 61 -5.33 29.28 3.84
N GLU A 62 -4.84 30.47 3.50
CA GLU A 62 -5.63 31.69 3.60
C GLU A 62 -6.60 31.84 2.42
N TRP A 63 -6.28 31.27 1.26
CA TRP A 63 -7.12 31.28 0.05
C TRP A 63 -8.11 30.12 -0.08
N VAL A 64 -7.97 29.05 0.73
CA VAL A 64 -8.92 27.92 0.76
C VAL A 64 -9.58 27.79 2.13
N ASP A 65 -10.55 26.88 2.27
CA ASP A 65 -11.01 26.48 3.60
C ASP A 65 -9.97 25.53 4.26
N PRO A 66 -9.28 25.94 5.34
CA PRO A 66 -8.23 25.13 5.95
C PRO A 66 -8.77 23.86 6.62
N ARG A 67 -10.09 23.76 6.87
CA ARG A 67 -10.71 22.55 7.44
C ARG A 67 -10.65 21.36 6.50
N TYR A 68 -10.50 21.61 5.20
CA TYR A 68 -10.44 20.57 4.15
C TYR A 68 -9.05 20.44 3.52
N LEU A 69 -8.05 21.16 4.04
CA LEU A 69 -6.65 21.08 3.61
C LEU A 69 -5.76 20.51 4.72
N HIS A 70 -5.60 19.19 4.73
CA HIS A 70 -4.74 18.51 5.68
C HIS A 70 -3.27 18.67 5.26
N VAL A 71 -2.41 18.89 6.25
CA VAL A 71 -0.97 19.04 6.05
C VAL A 71 -0.27 18.10 7.01
N LYS A 72 0.63 17.27 6.48
CA LYS A 72 1.59 16.48 7.24
C LYS A 72 2.98 16.96 6.89
N ALA A 73 3.78 17.20 7.93
CA ALA A 73 5.17 17.57 7.80
C ALA A 73 5.99 16.82 8.84
N ASP A 74 6.81 15.91 8.36
CA ASP A 74 7.80 15.21 9.17
C ASP A 74 9.21 15.47 8.61
N ALA A 75 10.22 15.22 9.44
CA ALA A 75 11.59 15.11 8.94
C ALA A 75 11.68 13.89 8.00
N ALA A 76 12.62 13.95 7.06
CA ALA A 76 12.85 12.85 6.13
C ALA A 76 13.25 11.57 6.89
N HIS A 77 12.62 10.45 6.54
CA HIS A 77 13.00 9.14 7.04
C HIS A 77 14.12 8.61 6.15
N LEU A 78 15.23 8.21 6.76
CA LEU A 78 16.29 7.53 6.00
C LEU A 78 15.83 6.10 5.71
N PHE A 79 16.03 5.65 4.47
CA PHE A 79 15.69 4.28 4.11
C PHE A 79 16.50 3.28 4.93
N ASP A 80 15.79 2.28 5.42
CA ASP A 80 16.35 1.14 6.13
C ASP A 80 15.92 -0.16 5.43
N PHE A 81 16.43 -1.28 5.92
CA PHE A 81 16.18 -2.59 5.32
C PHE A 81 14.91 -3.28 5.86
N LYS A 82 14.15 -2.66 6.76
CA LYS A 82 13.00 -3.27 7.45
C LYS A 82 11.66 -2.60 7.16
N THR A 83 11.70 -1.36 6.68
CA THR A 83 10.52 -0.53 6.47
C THR A 83 10.46 -0.12 5.01
N SER A 84 9.39 -0.49 4.32
CA SER A 84 9.14 -0.03 2.96
C SER A 84 8.80 1.47 2.94
N PHE A 85 9.17 2.13 1.84
CA PHE A 85 9.05 3.59 1.68
C PHE A 85 7.63 4.13 1.90
N TRP A 86 6.57 3.34 1.63
CA TRP A 86 5.19 3.78 1.77
C TRP A 86 4.64 3.66 3.20
N GLN A 87 5.26 2.86 4.07
CA GLN A 87 4.74 2.58 5.42
C GLN A 87 4.56 3.84 6.29
N PRO A 88 5.49 4.81 6.33
CA PRO A 88 5.31 6.05 7.08
C PRO A 88 4.11 6.90 6.61
N TYR A 89 3.71 6.72 5.35
CA TYR A 89 2.68 7.55 4.70
C TYR A 89 1.32 6.87 4.60
N ALA A 90 1.25 5.55 4.73
CA ALA A 90 0.04 4.75 4.53
C ALA A 90 -1.19 5.35 5.25
N ARG A 91 -1.06 5.72 6.52
CA ARG A 91 -2.15 6.28 7.34
C ARG A 91 -2.66 7.65 6.85
N PHE A 92 -1.88 8.34 6.04
CA PHE A 92 -2.12 9.71 5.59
C PHE A 92 -2.59 9.81 4.15
N ILE A 93 -2.62 8.70 3.42
CA ILE A 93 -3.30 8.63 2.12
C ILE A 93 -4.76 9.09 2.32
N PRO A 94 -5.24 10.09 1.57
CA PRO A 94 -6.54 10.73 1.80
C PRO A 94 -7.70 9.83 1.36
N ALA A 95 -8.89 10.14 1.88
CA ALA A 95 -10.13 9.51 1.42
C ALA A 95 -10.73 10.35 0.30
N GLU A 96 -11.65 9.80 -0.48
CA GLU A 96 -12.42 10.53 -1.49
C GLU A 96 -12.91 11.89 -0.96
N GLY A 97 -12.64 12.94 -1.72
CA GLY A 97 -12.93 14.34 -1.41
C GLY A 97 -12.00 14.99 -0.38
N GLN A 98 -10.93 14.31 0.05
CA GLN A 98 -9.92 14.89 0.94
C GLN A 98 -8.65 15.28 0.20
N ILE A 99 -7.98 16.30 0.74
CA ILE A 99 -6.70 16.80 0.26
C ILE A 99 -5.66 16.64 1.36
N MET A 100 -4.50 16.07 1.01
CA MET A 100 -3.36 15.89 1.90
C MET A 100 -2.10 16.49 1.26
N ILE A 101 -1.52 17.49 1.92
CA ILE A 101 -0.20 18.02 1.59
C ILE A 101 0.85 17.25 2.40
N LEU A 102 1.85 16.69 1.71
CA LEU A 102 2.96 15.95 2.31
C LEU A 102 4.29 16.69 2.11
N PHE A 103 4.80 17.27 3.19
CA PHE A 103 6.22 17.63 3.33
C PHE A 103 6.99 16.42 3.85
N GLY A 104 8.28 16.32 3.51
CA GLY A 104 9.09 15.17 3.93
C GLY A 104 8.50 13.86 3.39
N ASN A 105 8.13 13.87 2.10
CA ASN A 105 7.54 12.74 1.38
C ASN A 105 8.62 11.74 0.89
N TRP A 106 8.20 10.64 0.25
CA TRP A 106 9.11 9.57 -0.18
C TRP A 106 10.26 10.01 -1.11
N TYR A 107 10.12 11.13 -1.85
CA TYR A 107 11.25 11.70 -2.60
C TYR A 107 12.22 12.49 -1.72
N SER A 108 11.71 13.13 -0.67
CA SER A 108 12.55 13.79 0.33
C SER A 108 13.36 12.75 1.11
N ASP A 109 12.75 11.61 1.44
CA ASP A 109 13.39 10.45 2.05
C ASP A 109 14.49 9.87 1.14
N LEU A 110 14.22 9.70 -0.16
CA LEU A 110 15.20 9.24 -1.13
C LEU A 110 16.38 10.21 -1.26
N LEU A 111 16.12 11.52 -1.40
CA LEU A 111 17.18 12.54 -1.49
C LEU A 111 18.03 12.60 -0.21
N SER A 112 17.39 12.54 0.95
CA SER A 112 18.07 12.53 2.25
C SER A 112 18.95 11.28 2.38
N SER A 113 18.41 10.10 2.03
CA SER A 113 19.14 8.83 2.04
C SER A 113 20.32 8.84 1.06
N ALA A 114 20.14 9.40 -0.13
CA ALA A 114 21.17 9.47 -1.15
C ALA A 114 22.33 10.43 -0.83
N THR A 115 22.03 11.49 -0.07
CA THR A 115 23.01 12.51 0.31
C THR A 115 23.63 12.27 1.68
N HIS A 116 23.16 11.27 2.42
CA HIS A 116 23.63 10.94 3.76
C HIS A 116 25.07 10.39 3.72
N VAL A 117 26.00 11.12 4.35
CA VAL A 117 27.46 10.90 4.22
C VAL A 117 27.93 9.56 4.81
N SER A 118 27.16 8.94 5.71
CA SER A 118 27.60 7.72 6.40
C SER A 118 27.58 6.46 5.51
N LYS A 119 26.79 6.43 4.44
CA LYS A 119 26.71 5.28 3.51
C LYS A 119 26.50 5.80 2.08
N PRO A 120 27.42 5.53 1.15
CA PRO A 120 27.21 5.84 -0.26
C PRO A 120 25.96 5.11 -0.75
N PHE A 121 24.98 5.84 -1.26
CA PHE A 121 23.78 5.29 -1.89
C PHE A 121 24.11 4.95 -3.34
N ASP A 122 23.75 3.75 -3.77
CA ASP A 122 24.03 3.28 -5.12
C ASP A 122 23.16 4.01 -6.17
N ASP A 123 23.76 4.40 -7.28
CA ASP A 123 23.07 5.13 -8.35
C ASP A 123 22.00 4.26 -9.02
N SER A 124 22.23 2.95 -9.18
CA SER A 124 21.20 2.04 -9.71
C SER A 124 20.01 1.94 -8.77
N LEU A 125 20.27 1.79 -7.47
CA LEU A 125 19.24 1.74 -6.44
C LEU A 125 18.39 3.02 -6.41
N PHE A 126 19.00 4.19 -6.65
CA PHE A 126 18.26 5.45 -6.72
C PHE A 126 17.21 5.45 -7.82
N ASP A 127 17.58 5.07 -9.04
CA ASP A 127 16.64 5.03 -10.17
C ASP A 127 15.57 3.96 -9.96
N GLU A 128 15.91 2.85 -9.33
CA GLU A 128 14.96 1.80 -8.97
C GLU A 128 13.87 2.33 -8.03
N TYR A 129 14.25 3.04 -6.96
CA TYR A 129 13.27 3.68 -6.07
C TYR A 129 12.39 4.70 -6.81
N VAL A 130 12.96 5.49 -7.74
CA VAL A 130 12.16 6.42 -8.56
C VAL A 130 11.11 5.66 -9.37
N GLN A 131 11.45 4.52 -9.97
CA GLN A 131 10.46 3.70 -10.67
C GLN A 131 9.40 3.12 -9.73
N ARG A 132 9.79 2.68 -8.53
CA ARG A 132 8.85 2.20 -7.50
C ARG A 132 7.86 3.29 -7.07
N PHE A 133 8.33 4.52 -6.86
CA PHE A 133 7.46 5.64 -6.51
C PHE A 133 6.45 5.93 -7.61
N ARG A 134 6.88 5.92 -8.88
CA ARG A 134 5.97 6.11 -10.02
C ARG A 134 4.93 4.99 -10.12
N ALA A 135 5.34 3.74 -9.89
CA ALA A 135 4.42 2.61 -9.88
C ALA A 135 3.39 2.74 -8.73
N PHE A 136 3.83 3.13 -7.54
CA PHE A 136 2.96 3.37 -6.40
C PHE A 136 2.01 4.56 -6.62
N GLU A 137 2.50 5.65 -7.21
CA GLU A 137 1.67 6.80 -7.61
C GLU A 137 0.64 6.42 -8.67
N GLN A 138 1.00 5.54 -9.61
CA GLN A 138 0.07 5.00 -10.58
C GLN A 138 -0.97 4.10 -9.93
N ASP A 139 -0.60 3.30 -8.93
CA ASP A 139 -1.54 2.48 -8.15
C ASP A 139 -2.49 3.35 -7.33
N LEU A 140 -2.00 4.43 -6.73
CA LEU A 140 -2.83 5.45 -6.08
C LEU A 140 -3.81 6.09 -7.08
N LYS A 141 -3.33 6.50 -8.25
CA LYS A 141 -4.16 7.10 -9.31
C LYS A 141 -5.25 6.15 -9.82
N ASN A 142 -4.86 4.90 -10.07
CA ASN A 142 -5.76 3.81 -10.42
C ASN A 142 -6.87 3.67 -9.37
N ASN A 143 -6.55 3.89 -8.10
CA ASN A 143 -7.44 3.86 -6.96
C ASN A 143 -7.94 5.26 -6.55
N GLN A 144 -8.09 6.18 -7.52
CA GLN A 144 -8.77 7.48 -7.37
C GLN A 144 -8.07 8.48 -6.43
N VAL A 145 -6.76 8.32 -6.22
CA VAL A 145 -5.90 9.27 -5.50
C VAL A 145 -4.94 9.90 -6.50
N ASP A 146 -5.15 11.16 -6.83
CA ASP A 146 -4.22 11.91 -7.68
C ASP A 146 -3.03 12.40 -6.87
N VAL A 147 -1.83 12.29 -7.45
CA VAL A 147 -0.58 12.77 -6.85
C VAL A 147 -0.06 13.97 -7.66
N VAL A 148 -0.07 15.15 -7.05
CA VAL A 148 0.49 16.37 -7.62
C VAL A 148 1.85 16.62 -7.01
N LYS A 149 2.87 16.77 -7.85
CA LYS A 149 4.26 16.82 -7.42
C LYS A 149 4.86 18.17 -7.70
N ILE A 150 5.21 18.90 -6.65
CA ILE A 150 5.65 20.29 -6.74
C ILE A 150 7.03 20.44 -6.12
N TRP A 151 7.96 20.95 -6.93
CA TRP A 151 9.31 21.27 -6.52
C TRP A 151 9.51 22.79 -6.51
N PHE A 152 9.77 23.33 -5.32
CA PHE A 152 10.17 24.73 -5.16
C PHE A 152 11.68 24.86 -5.38
N ASP A 153 12.07 25.55 -6.44
CA ASP A 153 13.46 25.79 -6.79
C ASP A 153 13.95 27.15 -6.28
N LEU A 154 15.26 27.26 -6.08
CA LEU A 154 15.88 28.52 -5.69
C LEU A 154 17.34 28.53 -6.16
N SER A 155 17.79 29.64 -6.72
CA SER A 155 19.19 29.77 -7.13
C SER A 155 20.12 29.72 -5.92
N TRP A 156 21.33 29.17 -6.12
CA TRP A 156 22.37 29.17 -5.08
C TRP A 156 22.62 30.57 -4.51
N LYS A 157 22.64 31.59 -5.38
CA LYS A 157 22.91 32.98 -4.99
C LYS A 157 21.85 33.51 -4.03
N THR A 158 20.58 33.30 -4.35
CA THR A 158 19.47 33.77 -3.52
C THR A 158 19.33 32.94 -2.25
N LEU A 159 19.57 31.63 -2.32
CA LEU A 159 19.67 30.77 -1.13
C LEU A 159 20.71 31.31 -0.14
N GLN A 160 21.93 31.62 -0.60
CA GLN A 160 22.97 32.18 0.27
C GLN A 160 22.59 33.56 0.82
N LYS A 161 21.92 34.40 0.01
CA LYS A 161 21.42 35.70 0.49
C LYS A 161 20.42 35.51 1.64
N ARG A 162 19.39 34.66 1.46
CA ARG A 162 18.37 34.36 2.48
C ARG A 162 18.99 33.74 3.74
N LEU A 163 19.97 32.84 3.60
CA LEU A 163 20.70 32.25 4.72
C LEU A 163 21.52 33.28 5.55
N ASN A 164 21.93 34.39 4.94
CA ASN A 164 22.66 35.46 5.63
C ASN A 164 21.74 36.44 6.35
N GLU A 165 20.52 36.63 5.83
CA GLU A 165 19.50 37.54 6.37
C GLU A 165 18.61 36.87 7.45
N MET A 166 18.76 35.57 7.64
CA MET A 166 17.96 34.75 8.56
C MET A 166 18.12 35.12 10.03
N ASP A 167 17.01 35.13 10.75
CA ASP A 167 16.99 35.31 12.20
C ASP A 167 17.74 34.14 12.91
N PRO A 168 18.67 34.42 13.83
CA PRO A 168 19.38 33.40 14.60
C PRO A 168 18.48 32.38 15.32
N SER A 169 17.24 32.75 15.67
CA SER A 169 16.26 31.88 16.31
C SER A 169 15.64 30.83 15.36
N GLU A 170 15.67 31.07 14.05
CA GLU A 170 15.11 30.17 13.01
C GLU A 170 16.14 29.16 12.49
N VAL A 171 17.44 29.43 12.71
CA VAL A 171 18.58 28.59 12.26
C VAL A 171 18.46 27.12 12.71
N ARG A 172 17.76 26.84 13.82
CA ARG A 172 17.58 25.48 14.35
C ARG A 172 16.70 24.60 13.45
N TRP A 173 15.73 25.18 12.75
CA TRP A 173 14.79 24.43 11.91
C TRP A 173 15.43 23.95 10.60
N HIS A 174 16.34 24.74 10.02
CA HIS A 174 16.96 24.42 8.72
C HIS A 174 18.07 23.35 8.79
N LYS A 175 18.57 23.02 9.98
CA LYS A 175 19.51 21.90 10.17
C LYS A 175 18.81 20.53 10.25
N MET A 176 17.47 20.48 10.29
CA MET A 176 16.73 19.23 10.49
C MET A 176 16.72 18.30 9.27
N ASN A 177 17.05 18.80 8.08
CA ASN A 177 17.03 18.02 6.83
C ASN A 177 18.39 17.38 6.47
N GLY A 178 19.36 17.37 7.40
CA GLY A 178 20.64 16.65 7.23
C GLY A 178 21.64 17.26 6.23
N LEU A 179 21.23 18.24 5.43
CA LEU A 179 22.06 18.93 4.43
C LEU A 179 22.63 20.26 4.94
N ASP A 180 23.89 20.52 4.62
CA ASP A 180 24.52 21.83 4.79
C ASP A 180 24.28 22.70 3.55
N TRP A 181 23.26 23.54 3.62
CA TRP A 181 22.89 24.47 2.55
C TRP A 181 23.92 25.59 2.33
N ARG A 182 24.99 25.70 3.13
CA ARG A 182 26.17 26.54 2.84
C ARG A 182 27.23 25.81 2.02
N ASN A 183 27.09 24.52 1.80
CA ASN A 183 28.00 23.72 0.99
C ASN A 183 27.52 23.63 -0.47
N LYS A 184 28.20 24.35 -1.37
CA LYS A 184 27.87 24.36 -2.81
C LYS A 184 27.90 22.96 -3.44
N LYS A 185 28.83 22.09 -3.02
CA LYS A 185 28.92 20.72 -3.55
C LYS A 185 27.69 19.90 -3.20
N GLN A 186 27.13 20.06 -1.99
CA GLN A 186 25.91 19.37 -1.58
C GLN A 186 24.69 19.90 -2.37
N TYR A 187 24.59 21.22 -2.56
CA TYR A 187 23.57 21.81 -3.41
C TYR A 187 23.64 21.30 -4.86
N ASP A 188 24.83 21.32 -5.47
CA ASP A 188 25.04 20.85 -6.85
C ASP A 188 24.73 19.34 -6.98
N THR A 189 25.05 18.54 -5.95
CA THR A 189 24.72 17.11 -5.90
C THR A 189 23.21 16.90 -5.85
N LEU A 190 22.51 17.62 -4.97
CA LEU A 190 21.06 17.53 -4.85
C LEU A 190 20.37 17.94 -6.15
N GLN A 191 20.81 19.03 -6.80
CA GLN A 191 20.25 19.46 -8.08
C GLN A 191 20.44 18.39 -9.18
N LYS A 192 21.58 17.68 -9.21
CA LYS A 192 21.80 16.55 -10.12
C LYS A 192 20.86 15.38 -9.83
N LEU A 193 20.70 15.00 -8.56
CA LEU A 193 19.81 13.90 -8.17
C LEU A 193 18.35 14.23 -8.48
N ARG A 194 17.92 15.46 -8.19
CA ARG A 194 16.58 15.97 -8.53
C ARG A 194 16.26 15.77 -10.02
N GLN A 195 17.17 16.13 -10.92
CA GLN A 195 16.94 16.03 -12.36
C GLN A 195 16.57 14.62 -12.84
N ARG A 196 16.89 13.57 -12.07
CA ARG A 196 16.59 12.17 -12.41
C ARG A 196 15.11 11.81 -12.26
N PHE A 197 14.33 12.59 -11.50
CA PHE A 197 12.92 12.27 -11.22
C PHE A 197 11.94 13.41 -11.44
N THR A 198 12.39 14.61 -11.84
CA THR A 198 11.54 15.81 -11.98
C THR A 198 11.01 16.09 -13.38
N ASP A 199 11.05 15.12 -14.29
CA ASP A 199 10.45 15.18 -15.63
C ASP A 199 8.92 15.36 -15.60
N ASP A 200 8.25 14.79 -14.60
CA ASP A 200 6.80 14.92 -14.39
C ASP A 200 6.43 15.79 -13.18
N TRP A 201 7.37 16.61 -12.71
CA TRP A 201 7.17 17.54 -11.60
C TRP A 201 6.89 18.96 -12.08
N ILE A 202 6.04 19.66 -11.34
CA ILE A 202 5.85 21.09 -11.49
C ILE A 202 6.99 21.80 -10.77
N ILE A 203 7.78 22.58 -11.51
CA ILE A 203 8.88 23.36 -10.95
C ILE A 203 8.40 24.80 -10.75
N ILE A 204 8.42 25.28 -9.51
CA ILE A 204 8.06 26.65 -9.13
C ILE A 204 9.32 27.39 -8.73
N ASP A 205 9.55 28.56 -9.33
CA ASP A 205 10.65 29.44 -8.94
C ASP A 205 10.30 30.19 -7.65
N GLY A 206 11.12 30.01 -6.62
CA GLY A 206 10.95 30.62 -5.31
C GLY A 206 11.60 32.00 -5.15
N GLU A 207 12.18 32.59 -6.22
CA GLU A 207 12.83 33.91 -6.18
C GLU A 207 11.84 35.04 -5.85
N ASP A 208 10.65 35.05 -6.48
CA ASP A 208 9.57 36.02 -6.25
C ASP A 208 8.44 35.38 -5.45
N GLU A 209 8.11 35.95 -4.29
CA GLU A 209 7.16 35.37 -3.35
C GLU A 209 5.72 35.39 -3.88
N GLN A 210 5.30 36.49 -4.51
CA GLN A 210 3.95 36.65 -5.03
C GLN A 210 3.71 35.69 -6.20
N LEU A 211 4.69 35.61 -7.11
CA LEU A 211 4.64 34.71 -8.26
C LEU A 211 4.64 33.25 -7.81
N ARG A 212 5.52 32.88 -6.87
CA ARG A 212 5.59 31.54 -6.28
C ARG A 212 4.25 31.11 -5.70
N ASP A 213 3.65 31.96 -4.87
CA ASP A 213 2.41 31.62 -4.16
C ASP A 213 1.24 31.48 -5.13
N GLN A 214 1.10 32.41 -6.09
CA GLN A 214 0.09 32.30 -7.13
C GLN A 214 0.31 31.10 -8.06
N GLN A 215 1.55 30.79 -8.45
CA GLN A 215 1.84 29.59 -9.25
C GLN A 215 1.42 28.33 -8.53
N PHE A 216 1.81 28.19 -7.27
CA PHE A 216 1.43 27.05 -6.44
C PHE A 216 -0.09 26.93 -6.33
N ALA A 217 -0.77 28.03 -6.00
CA ALA A 217 -2.21 28.07 -5.85
C ALA A 217 -2.96 27.75 -7.15
N GLN A 218 -2.54 28.27 -8.29
CA GLN A 218 -3.18 27.98 -9.59
C GLN A 218 -2.96 26.53 -10.03
N HIS A 219 -1.80 25.93 -9.74
CA HIS A 219 -1.59 24.50 -9.97
C HIS A 219 -2.49 23.64 -9.08
N VAL A 220 -2.66 24.02 -7.82
CA VAL A 220 -3.60 23.35 -6.91
C VAL A 220 -5.05 23.54 -7.37
N LEU A 221 -5.43 24.72 -7.83
CA LEU A 221 -6.74 25.01 -8.41
C LEU A 221 -7.02 24.11 -9.62
N GLN A 222 -6.06 23.97 -10.53
CA GLN A 222 -6.17 23.08 -11.68
C GLN A 222 -6.37 21.63 -11.22
N ALA A 223 -5.62 21.19 -10.19
CA ALA A 223 -5.78 19.85 -9.64
C ALA A 223 -7.13 19.64 -8.93
N PHE A 224 -7.72 20.67 -8.33
CA PHE A 224 -9.08 20.59 -7.77
C PHE A 224 -10.14 20.46 -8.87
N LYS A 225 -9.97 21.17 -9.99
CA LYS A 225 -10.91 21.18 -11.12
C LYS A 225 -10.85 19.92 -11.98
N ASP A 226 -9.69 19.25 -12.05
CA ASP A 226 -9.47 18.07 -12.88
C ASP A 226 -10.10 16.81 -12.25
N CYS A 227 -11.42 16.64 -12.38
CA CYS A 227 -12.12 15.44 -11.92
C CYS A 227 -12.17 14.39 -13.04
N PRO A 228 -11.55 13.20 -12.86
CA PRO A 228 -11.48 12.19 -13.91
C PRO A 228 -12.81 11.45 -14.10
N GLU A 229 -13.04 10.94 -15.31
CA GLU A 229 -13.96 9.84 -15.55
C GLU A 229 -13.21 8.52 -15.34
N HIS A 230 -13.61 7.75 -14.33
CA HIS A 230 -12.94 6.49 -14.01
C HIS A 230 -13.31 5.40 -15.01
N PRO A 231 -12.34 4.82 -15.74
CA PRO A 231 -12.61 3.73 -16.66
C PRO A 231 -13.12 2.51 -15.88
N LYS A 232 -14.16 1.85 -16.41
CA LYS A 232 -14.79 0.67 -15.78
C LYS A 232 -14.68 -0.59 -16.62
N THR A 233 -14.36 -0.44 -17.90
CA THR A 233 -14.36 -1.51 -18.89
C THR A 233 -12.93 -1.85 -19.30
N VAL A 234 -12.69 -3.14 -19.47
CA VAL A 234 -11.42 -3.66 -19.98
C VAL A 234 -11.56 -3.86 -21.50
N GLU A 235 -10.56 -3.44 -22.27
CA GLU A 235 -10.54 -3.64 -23.73
C GLU A 235 -10.07 -5.04 -24.12
N GLN A 236 -9.27 -5.68 -23.28
CA GLN A 236 -8.69 -7.01 -23.52
C GLN A 236 -9.49 -8.14 -22.87
N SER A 237 -9.58 -9.26 -23.57
CA SER A 237 -10.18 -10.50 -23.04
C SER A 237 -9.26 -11.17 -22.03
N TRP A 238 -9.78 -11.47 -20.84
CA TRP A 238 -9.03 -12.20 -19.81
C TRP A 238 -8.75 -13.65 -20.23
N GLN A 239 -7.51 -14.11 -20.04
CA GLN A 239 -7.13 -15.49 -20.31
C GLN A 239 -7.13 -16.28 -18.99
N GLN A 240 -8.05 -17.24 -18.88
CA GLN A 240 -8.18 -18.09 -17.71
C GLN A 240 -7.00 -19.07 -17.58
N ALA A 241 -6.36 -19.10 -16.42
CA ALA A 241 -5.33 -20.07 -16.07
C ALA A 241 -5.92 -21.48 -15.83
N PRO A 242 -5.16 -22.55 -16.13
CA PRO A 242 -5.60 -23.91 -15.87
C PRO A 242 -5.74 -24.16 -14.35
N ILE A 243 -6.82 -24.82 -13.95
CA ILE A 243 -7.07 -25.18 -12.55
C ILE A 243 -6.03 -26.23 -12.11
N PRO A 244 -5.26 -25.98 -11.03
CA PRO A 244 -4.32 -26.97 -10.52
C PRO A 244 -5.00 -28.24 -10.02
N GLU A 245 -4.39 -29.40 -10.29
CA GLU A 245 -4.92 -30.71 -9.89
C GLU A 245 -5.16 -30.80 -8.38
N ALA A 246 -4.31 -30.16 -7.57
CA ALA A 246 -4.44 -30.12 -6.11
C ALA A 246 -5.73 -29.42 -5.61
N LEU A 247 -6.38 -28.59 -6.44
CA LEU A 247 -7.68 -28.01 -6.12
C LEU A 247 -8.84 -28.94 -6.49
N LEU A 248 -8.70 -29.70 -7.57
CA LEU A 248 -9.72 -30.63 -8.05
C LEU A 248 -9.77 -31.88 -7.19
N ASN A 249 -8.61 -32.44 -6.88
CA ASN A 249 -8.44 -33.70 -6.18
C ASN A 249 -7.51 -33.53 -4.96
N PRO A 250 -7.94 -32.81 -3.91
CA PRO A 250 -7.15 -32.65 -2.70
C PRO A 250 -6.94 -34.00 -2.00
N ASP A 251 -5.73 -34.20 -1.47
CA ASP A 251 -5.35 -35.43 -0.75
C ASP A 251 -6.29 -35.71 0.44
N ASN A 252 -6.56 -37.00 0.63
CA ASN A 252 -7.44 -37.57 1.65
C ASN A 252 -6.70 -38.44 2.67
N ALA A 253 -5.37 -38.55 2.58
CA ALA A 253 -4.57 -39.31 3.53
C ALA A 253 -4.81 -38.80 4.96
N ALA A 254 -5.31 -39.69 5.82
CA ALA A 254 -5.60 -39.38 7.21
C ALA A 254 -4.39 -39.70 8.10
N LEU A 255 -4.02 -38.77 8.97
CA LEU A 255 -2.98 -38.99 9.97
C LEU A 255 -3.59 -39.67 11.21
N GLU A 256 -2.97 -40.74 11.68
CA GLU A 256 -3.38 -41.40 12.92
C GLU A 256 -3.33 -40.43 14.13
N GLU A 257 -4.27 -40.58 15.05
CA GLU A 257 -4.45 -39.60 16.13
C GLU A 257 -3.22 -39.52 17.07
N GLY A 258 -2.56 -40.66 17.31
CA GLY A 258 -1.33 -40.74 18.11
C GLY A 258 -0.19 -39.94 17.48
N ASP A 259 0.04 -40.17 16.19
CA ASP A 259 1.07 -39.50 15.40
C ASP A 259 0.81 -38.00 15.31
N TYR A 260 -0.44 -37.61 15.04
CA TYR A 260 -0.85 -36.21 15.03
C TYR A 260 -0.53 -35.50 16.36
N LYS A 261 -0.88 -36.09 17.51
CA LYS A 261 -0.62 -35.47 18.82
C LYS A 261 0.88 -35.30 19.08
N ALA A 262 1.67 -36.31 18.72
CA ALA A 262 3.12 -36.29 18.88
C ALA A 262 3.77 -35.24 17.96
N GLU A 263 3.44 -35.24 16.67
CA GLU A 263 3.96 -34.27 15.69
C GLU A 263 3.53 -32.84 16.04
N LEU A 264 2.25 -32.63 16.37
CA LEU A 264 1.74 -31.30 16.71
C LEU A 264 2.49 -30.70 17.92
N LYS A 265 2.72 -31.50 18.97
CA LYS A 265 3.46 -31.02 20.16
C LYS A 265 4.87 -30.59 19.80
N LYS A 266 5.55 -31.35 18.93
CA LYS A 266 6.91 -31.07 18.46
C LYS A 266 6.94 -29.84 17.55
N LEU A 267 6.08 -29.79 16.54
CA LEU A 267 6.09 -28.75 15.52
C LEU A 267 5.58 -27.41 16.03
N SER A 268 4.51 -27.37 16.84
CA SER A 268 4.03 -26.10 17.40
C SER A 268 5.09 -25.40 18.26
N ARG A 269 5.95 -26.15 18.97
CA ARG A 269 7.08 -25.57 19.71
C ARG A 269 8.13 -25.01 18.76
N LYS A 270 8.55 -25.81 17.76
CA LYS A 270 9.55 -25.39 16.77
C LYS A 270 9.10 -24.15 15.98
N VAL A 271 7.84 -24.10 15.54
CA VAL A 271 7.28 -22.95 14.82
C VAL A 271 7.26 -21.71 15.70
N ALA A 272 6.83 -21.82 16.96
CA ALA A 272 6.84 -20.69 17.87
C ALA A 272 8.25 -20.16 18.13
N ASP A 273 9.24 -21.05 18.33
CA ASP A 273 10.63 -20.64 18.50
C ASP A 273 11.19 -20.00 17.22
N ALA A 274 10.92 -20.58 16.03
CA ALA A 274 11.37 -20.02 14.76
C ALA A 274 10.78 -18.63 14.51
N LEU A 275 9.46 -18.45 14.66
CA LEU A 275 8.81 -17.14 14.48
C LEU A 275 9.31 -16.10 15.50
N ARG A 276 9.51 -16.50 16.76
CA ARG A 276 9.98 -15.59 17.82
C ARG A 276 11.37 -15.06 17.55
N PHE A 277 12.27 -15.91 17.07
CA PHE A 277 13.70 -15.61 16.94
C PHE A 277 14.16 -15.30 15.51
N ASP A 278 13.28 -15.29 14.51
CA ASP A 278 13.61 -14.79 13.16
C ASP A 278 13.83 -13.27 13.22
N ASP A 279 14.85 -12.71 12.59
CA ASP A 279 15.09 -11.25 12.64
C ASP A 279 14.17 -10.46 11.69
N ARG A 280 13.53 -11.15 10.75
CA ARG A 280 12.58 -10.62 9.77
C ARG A 280 11.18 -10.48 10.37
N ASN A 281 10.36 -9.64 9.75
CA ASN A 281 8.92 -9.64 9.97
C ASN A 281 8.31 -10.85 9.28
N VAL A 282 7.20 -11.38 9.78
CA VAL A 282 6.52 -12.55 9.20
C VAL A 282 5.06 -12.25 9.00
N VAL A 283 4.61 -12.34 7.76
CA VAL A 283 3.22 -12.18 7.36
C VAL A 283 2.68 -13.53 6.86
N ILE A 284 1.64 -14.03 7.51
CA ILE A 284 1.01 -15.31 7.16
C ILE A 284 -0.39 -15.06 6.64
N VAL A 285 -0.67 -15.44 5.40
CA VAL A 285 -1.95 -15.22 4.73
C VAL A 285 -2.71 -16.55 4.60
N PHE A 286 -3.98 -16.57 5.02
CA PHE A 286 -4.87 -17.72 4.85
C PHE A 286 -6.05 -17.39 3.94
N GLU A 287 -6.09 -18.09 2.80
CA GLU A 287 -7.25 -18.17 1.92
C GLU A 287 -7.73 -19.62 1.77
N GLY A 288 -8.85 -19.81 1.10
CA GLY A 288 -9.44 -21.12 0.81
C GLY A 288 -10.93 -21.15 1.05
N MET A 289 -11.57 -22.22 0.55
CA MET A 289 -13.02 -22.40 0.57
C MET A 289 -13.62 -22.29 1.98
N ASP A 290 -14.90 -21.93 2.05
CA ASP A 290 -15.63 -21.94 3.31
C ASP A 290 -15.62 -23.36 3.91
N ALA A 291 -15.46 -23.41 5.24
CA ALA A 291 -15.21 -24.63 6.00
C ALA A 291 -13.91 -25.43 5.73
N ALA A 292 -12.97 -24.92 4.94
CA ALA A 292 -11.66 -25.56 4.74
C ALA A 292 -10.82 -25.69 6.04
N GLY A 293 -10.98 -24.77 7.00
CA GLY A 293 -10.43 -24.92 8.36
C GLY A 293 -9.37 -23.89 8.78
N LYS A 294 -9.35 -22.71 8.15
CA LYS A 294 -8.42 -21.58 8.42
C LYS A 294 -8.19 -21.31 9.90
N GLY A 295 -9.23 -20.91 10.65
CA GLY A 295 -9.10 -20.65 12.09
C GLY A 295 -8.62 -21.85 12.93
N GLY A 296 -8.80 -23.07 12.45
CA GLY A 296 -8.24 -24.27 13.09
C GLY A 296 -6.72 -24.37 12.94
N ALA A 297 -6.19 -24.01 11.77
CA ALA A 297 -4.75 -23.96 11.48
C ALA A 297 -4.09 -22.79 12.23
N ILE A 298 -4.67 -21.59 12.18
CA ILE A 298 -4.20 -20.40 12.91
C ILE A 298 -4.05 -20.71 14.40
N LYS A 299 -5.07 -21.33 15.02
CA LYS A 299 -5.02 -21.74 16.43
C LYS A 299 -3.88 -22.71 16.77
N ARG A 300 -3.32 -23.44 15.81
CA ARG A 300 -2.16 -24.34 16.03
C ARG A 300 -0.81 -23.63 15.90
N ILE A 301 -0.75 -22.60 15.06
CA ILE A 301 0.43 -21.72 14.90
C ILE A 301 0.65 -20.97 16.22
N VAL A 302 -0.37 -20.25 16.69
CA VAL A 302 -0.24 -19.35 17.85
C VAL A 302 -0.26 -20.06 19.20
N LYS A 303 -0.48 -21.39 19.23
CA LYS A 303 -0.68 -22.17 20.47
C LYS A 303 0.47 -22.04 21.49
N LYS A 304 1.67 -21.76 21.02
CA LYS A 304 2.91 -21.67 21.82
C LYS A 304 3.57 -20.29 21.79
N LEU A 305 2.87 -19.31 21.21
CA LEU A 305 3.23 -17.90 21.26
C LEU A 305 2.46 -17.22 22.40
N ASP A 306 3.08 -16.22 23.02
CA ASP A 306 2.40 -15.26 23.87
C ASP A 306 1.55 -14.32 22.98
N PRO A 307 0.32 -13.96 23.37
CA PRO A 307 -0.54 -13.09 22.58
C PRO A 307 0.05 -11.72 22.22
N ARG A 308 1.10 -11.26 22.90
CA ARG A 308 1.82 -10.02 22.56
C ARG A 308 2.81 -10.17 21.41
N GLU A 309 3.06 -11.40 20.96
CA GLU A 309 4.03 -11.68 19.91
C GLU A 309 3.43 -11.65 18.51
N TYR A 310 2.09 -11.64 18.39
CA TYR A 310 1.41 -11.73 17.11
C TYR A 310 0.12 -10.92 17.07
N GLU A 311 -0.27 -10.51 15.86
CA GLU A 311 -1.58 -9.94 15.57
C GLU A 311 -2.34 -10.84 14.59
N ILE A 312 -3.66 -10.97 14.80
CA ILE A 312 -4.56 -11.72 13.91
C ILE A 312 -5.60 -10.76 13.33
N TYR A 313 -5.53 -10.56 12.03
CA TYR A 313 -6.45 -9.74 11.26
C TYR A 313 -7.49 -10.61 10.56
N THR A 314 -8.73 -10.57 11.05
CA THR A 314 -9.87 -11.21 10.36
C THR A 314 -10.48 -10.24 9.36
N ILE A 315 -10.25 -10.47 8.08
CA ILE A 315 -10.67 -9.53 7.02
C ILE A 315 -12.10 -9.85 6.60
N GLY A 316 -13.00 -8.89 6.85
CA GLY A 316 -14.40 -8.91 6.41
C GLY A 316 -14.70 -7.85 5.35
N ALA A 317 -16.00 -7.61 5.14
CA ALA A 317 -16.46 -6.52 4.30
C ALA A 317 -15.83 -5.18 4.73
N PRO A 318 -15.46 -4.30 3.77
CA PRO A 318 -14.91 -2.99 4.08
C PRO A 318 -15.91 -2.10 4.80
N GLU A 319 -15.43 -1.44 5.84
CA GLU A 319 -16.14 -0.36 6.51
C GLU A 319 -16.27 0.85 5.58
N LYS A 320 -17.25 1.72 5.83
CA LYS A 320 -17.52 2.89 4.97
C LYS A 320 -16.31 3.83 4.82
N TYR A 321 -15.42 3.87 5.80
CA TYR A 321 -14.21 4.70 5.73
C TYR A 321 -13.06 4.03 4.96
N GLU A 322 -13.05 2.70 4.86
CA GLU A 322 -12.09 1.94 4.05
C GLU A 322 -12.48 1.97 2.58
N LEU A 323 -13.79 1.90 2.27
CA LEU A 323 -14.32 2.01 0.90
C LEU A 323 -13.95 3.31 0.20
N ARG A 324 -13.74 4.39 0.97
CA ARG A 324 -13.39 5.70 0.43
C ARG A 324 -11.90 5.88 0.19
N ARG A 325 -11.11 4.81 0.25
CA ARG A 325 -9.64 4.83 0.18
C ARG A 325 -9.19 3.77 -0.83
N PRO A 326 -7.93 3.86 -1.30
CA PRO A 326 -7.38 2.81 -2.13
C PRO A 326 -7.52 1.43 -1.51
N TYR A 327 -7.76 0.42 -2.35
CA TYR A 327 -8.06 -0.93 -1.89
C TYR A 327 -7.02 -1.46 -0.89
N LEU A 328 -5.73 -1.29 -1.20
CA LEU A 328 -4.64 -1.80 -0.38
C LEU A 328 -4.43 -1.04 0.95
N TRP A 329 -4.99 0.17 1.08
CA TRP A 329 -4.83 1.02 2.28
C TRP A 329 -5.23 0.29 3.57
N ARG A 330 -6.29 -0.52 3.51
CA ARG A 330 -6.79 -1.24 4.68
C ARG A 330 -5.89 -2.39 5.14
N PHE A 331 -4.92 -2.78 4.33
CA PHE A 331 -3.89 -3.77 4.65
C PHE A 331 -2.57 -3.08 4.99
N TRP A 332 -2.17 -2.05 4.26
CA TRP A 332 -1.00 -1.22 4.57
C TRP A 332 -1.03 -0.71 6.02
N THR A 333 -2.18 -0.22 6.46
CA THR A 333 -2.35 0.32 7.82
C THR A 333 -2.34 -0.74 8.93
N LYS A 334 -2.33 -2.04 8.59
CA LYS A 334 -2.21 -3.16 9.54
C LYS A 334 -0.78 -3.68 9.67
N LEU A 335 0.12 -3.32 8.75
CA LEU A 335 1.52 -3.74 8.79
C LEU A 335 2.36 -2.68 9.52
N GLN A 336 2.18 -2.62 10.84
CA GLN A 336 2.91 -1.69 11.69
C GLN A 336 4.33 -2.20 11.98
N PRO A 337 5.36 -1.33 12.03
CA PRO A 337 6.74 -1.75 12.27
C PRO A 337 6.97 -2.53 13.58
N GLU A 338 6.12 -2.33 14.58
CA GLU A 338 6.21 -3.01 15.88
C GLU A 338 5.64 -4.44 15.85
N GLU A 339 4.88 -4.79 14.81
CA GLU A 339 4.19 -6.07 14.68
C GLU A 339 5.04 -7.08 13.89
N LYS A 340 5.79 -7.89 14.62
CA LYS A 340 6.71 -8.87 14.00
C LYS A 340 6.00 -10.05 13.33
N ILE A 341 4.84 -10.47 13.83
CA ILE A 341 4.10 -11.63 13.32
C ILE A 341 2.65 -11.20 13.05
N CYS A 342 2.29 -11.02 11.79
CA CYS A 342 0.93 -10.68 11.37
C CYS A 342 0.28 -11.89 10.69
N ILE A 343 -0.93 -12.27 11.11
CA ILE A 343 -1.69 -13.38 10.52
C ILE A 343 -3.00 -12.85 9.95
N PHE A 344 -3.21 -13.00 8.65
CA PHE A 344 -4.41 -12.60 7.93
C PHE A 344 -5.33 -13.82 7.72
N ASP A 345 -6.52 -13.83 8.34
CA ASP A 345 -7.62 -14.76 8.03
C ASP A 345 -8.53 -14.07 7.00
N ARG A 346 -8.38 -14.47 5.73
CA ARG A 346 -8.69 -13.65 4.54
C ARG A 346 -7.78 -12.42 4.43
N SER A 347 -7.65 -11.85 3.24
CA SER A 347 -6.61 -10.85 2.94
C SER A 347 -6.94 -9.94 1.74
N TRP A 348 -5.94 -9.23 1.21
CA TRP A 348 -6.00 -8.48 -0.05
C TRP A 348 -6.35 -9.33 -1.26
N TYR A 349 -6.22 -10.65 -1.18
CA TYR A 349 -6.67 -11.56 -2.23
C TYR A 349 -8.19 -11.59 -2.41
N GLY A 350 -8.97 -11.02 -1.48
CA GLY A 350 -10.41 -10.82 -1.64
C GLY A 350 -10.80 -10.15 -2.96
N ARG A 351 -9.99 -9.19 -3.44
CA ARG A 351 -10.20 -8.46 -4.71
C ARG A 351 -10.30 -9.38 -5.92
N VAL A 352 -9.44 -10.39 -5.97
CA VAL A 352 -9.34 -11.35 -7.09
C VAL A 352 -10.11 -12.65 -6.84
N LEU A 353 -10.72 -12.77 -5.65
CA LEU A 353 -11.56 -13.89 -5.23
C LEU A 353 -13.02 -13.43 -5.11
N VAL A 354 -13.51 -13.21 -3.88
CA VAL A 354 -14.93 -12.93 -3.61
C VAL A 354 -15.43 -11.69 -4.33
N GLU A 355 -14.62 -10.64 -4.46
CA GLU A 355 -15.07 -9.39 -5.09
C GLU A 355 -15.19 -9.50 -6.60
N ARG A 356 -14.26 -10.23 -7.24
CA ARG A 356 -14.36 -10.63 -8.65
C ARG A 356 -15.59 -11.48 -8.90
N ILE A 357 -15.82 -12.49 -8.05
CA ILE A 357 -16.91 -13.45 -8.21
C ILE A 357 -18.26 -12.75 -8.03
N GLU A 358 -18.45 -12.00 -6.96
CA GLU A 358 -19.71 -11.32 -6.62
C GLU A 358 -19.93 -9.99 -7.37
N GLY A 359 -18.94 -9.51 -8.14
CA GLY A 359 -19.03 -8.25 -8.88
C GLY A 359 -18.93 -7.00 -8.01
N PHE A 360 -18.26 -7.10 -6.85
CA PHE A 360 -17.93 -5.94 -6.00
C PHE A 360 -16.72 -5.15 -6.52
N ALA A 361 -15.92 -5.78 -7.38
CA ALA A 361 -14.88 -5.14 -8.16
C ALA A 361 -15.26 -5.19 -9.64
N SER A 362 -15.10 -4.08 -10.35
CA SER A 362 -15.14 -4.05 -11.82
C SER A 362 -14.03 -4.90 -12.42
N ASP A 363 -14.18 -5.27 -13.68
CA ASP A 363 -13.19 -6.06 -14.40
C ASP A 363 -11.82 -5.40 -14.43
N LEU A 364 -11.77 -4.08 -14.57
CA LEU A 364 -10.53 -3.34 -14.56
C LEU A 364 -9.83 -3.40 -13.19
N GLU A 365 -10.61 -3.28 -12.10
CA GLU A 365 -10.08 -3.27 -10.74
C GLU A 365 -9.47 -4.61 -10.34
N TRP A 366 -10.16 -5.74 -10.57
CA TRP A 366 -9.60 -7.02 -10.18
C TRP A 366 -8.48 -7.49 -11.11
N GLN A 367 -8.52 -7.16 -12.41
CA GLN A 367 -7.47 -7.57 -13.35
C GLN A 367 -6.15 -6.85 -13.07
N ARG A 368 -6.17 -5.55 -12.75
CA ARG A 368 -4.94 -4.83 -12.38
C ARG A 368 -4.42 -5.23 -10.99
N ALA A 369 -5.32 -5.69 -10.10
CA ALA A 369 -4.99 -5.99 -8.71
C ALA A 369 -3.89 -7.05 -8.57
N TYR A 370 -3.74 -7.99 -9.51
CA TYR A 370 -2.63 -8.96 -9.45
C TYR A 370 -1.26 -8.26 -9.48
N ALA A 371 -1.08 -7.25 -10.33
CA ALA A 371 0.17 -6.51 -10.42
C ALA A 371 0.38 -5.61 -9.20
N GLU A 372 -0.69 -4.98 -8.68
CA GLU A 372 -0.67 -4.18 -7.45
C GLU A 372 -0.30 -5.03 -6.23
N ILE A 373 -0.86 -6.24 -6.12
CA ILE A 373 -0.55 -7.21 -5.06
C ILE A 373 0.91 -7.65 -5.15
N ASN A 374 1.41 -7.98 -6.34
CA ASN A 374 2.81 -8.39 -6.49
C ASN A 374 3.79 -7.28 -6.10
N ARG A 375 3.53 -6.02 -6.49
CA ARG A 375 4.35 -4.88 -6.05
C ARG A 375 4.30 -4.69 -4.53
N PHE A 376 3.11 -4.77 -3.95
CA PHE A 376 2.94 -4.67 -2.51
C PHE A 376 3.69 -5.78 -1.75
N GLU A 377 3.63 -7.02 -2.23
CA GLU A 377 4.35 -8.14 -1.61
C GLU A 377 5.86 -8.02 -1.83
N GLN A 378 6.30 -7.60 -3.01
CA GLN A 378 7.71 -7.34 -3.31
C GLN A 378 8.29 -6.25 -2.41
N ASP A 379 7.58 -5.13 -2.23
CA ASP A 379 7.98 -4.05 -1.33
C ASP A 379 8.22 -4.56 0.10
N LEU A 380 7.46 -5.56 0.55
CA LEU A 380 7.65 -6.15 1.89
C LEU A 380 8.82 -7.14 1.92
N THR A 381 8.93 -8.04 0.93
CA THR A 381 9.98 -9.07 0.91
C THR A 381 11.37 -8.46 0.81
N GLU A 382 11.53 -7.41 0.02
CA GLU A 382 12.78 -6.66 -0.10
C GLU A 382 13.16 -5.91 1.19
N HIS A 383 12.19 -5.63 2.06
CA HIS A 383 12.38 -4.97 3.35
C HIS A 383 12.23 -5.96 4.52
N GLN A 384 12.90 -7.12 4.41
CA GLN A 384 13.05 -8.11 5.48
C GLN A 384 11.71 -8.62 6.05
N THR A 385 10.73 -8.87 5.17
CA THR A 385 9.46 -9.52 5.54
C THR A 385 9.30 -10.85 4.82
N VAL A 386 9.10 -11.94 5.56
CA VAL A 386 8.74 -13.25 5.00
C VAL A 386 7.23 -13.32 4.83
N ILE A 387 6.76 -13.54 3.60
CA ILE A 387 5.33 -13.72 3.30
C ILE A 387 5.04 -15.19 3.04
N ILE A 388 4.13 -15.78 3.82
CA ILE A 388 3.74 -17.19 3.71
C ILE A 388 2.26 -17.28 3.38
N LYS A 389 1.93 -17.69 2.15
CA LYS A 389 0.54 -17.70 1.65
C LYS A 389 -0.01 -19.11 1.55
N PHE A 390 -1.14 -19.35 2.22
CA PHE A 390 -1.80 -20.66 2.26
C PHE A 390 -3.15 -20.61 1.58
N TRP A 391 -3.37 -21.53 0.64
CA TRP A 391 -4.70 -21.89 0.18
C TRP A 391 -5.10 -23.23 0.79
N LEU A 392 -6.17 -23.23 1.58
CA LEU A 392 -6.73 -24.46 2.14
C LEU A 392 -7.73 -25.09 1.16
N ALA A 393 -7.28 -26.13 0.44
CA ALA A 393 -8.08 -26.88 -0.51
C ALA A 393 -8.91 -27.96 0.20
N ILE A 394 -10.20 -28.06 -0.11
CA ILE A 394 -11.14 -29.04 0.44
C ILE A 394 -11.94 -29.61 -0.74
N SER A 395 -12.33 -30.88 -0.69
CA SER A 395 -13.23 -31.42 -1.70
C SER A 395 -14.64 -30.87 -1.51
N LYS A 396 -15.39 -30.79 -2.61
CA LYS A 396 -16.79 -30.37 -2.60
C LYS A 396 -17.62 -31.25 -1.65
N ASP A 397 -17.37 -32.55 -1.60
CA ASP A 397 -18.09 -33.47 -0.72
C ASP A 397 -17.77 -33.25 0.76
N GLU A 398 -16.49 -33.11 1.11
CA GLU A 398 -16.07 -32.88 2.50
C GLU A 398 -16.56 -31.52 3.02
N GLN A 399 -16.64 -30.50 2.16
CA GLN A 399 -17.25 -29.22 2.52
C GLN A 399 -18.72 -29.41 2.95
N GLU A 400 -19.50 -30.18 2.19
CA GLU A 400 -20.91 -30.43 2.52
C GLU A 400 -21.08 -31.16 3.85
N GLN A 401 -20.25 -32.18 4.09
CA GLN A 401 -20.25 -32.91 5.35
C GLN A 401 -19.94 -31.96 6.51
N ARG A 402 -19.00 -31.02 6.34
CA ARG A 402 -18.69 -30.01 7.35
C ARG A 402 -19.82 -29.02 7.57
N PHE A 403 -20.54 -28.63 6.54
CA PHE A 403 -21.70 -27.73 6.66
C PHE A 403 -22.79 -28.40 7.50
N LYS A 404 -23.22 -29.61 7.11
CA LYS A 404 -24.21 -30.40 7.87
C LYS A 404 -23.78 -30.64 9.32
N ALA A 405 -22.51 -30.97 9.55
CA ALA A 405 -21.99 -31.15 10.91
C ALA A 405 -22.01 -29.85 11.75
N ARG A 406 -21.82 -28.67 11.13
CA ARG A 406 -21.91 -27.36 11.82
C ARG A 406 -23.34 -27.02 12.21
N GLU A 407 -24.31 -27.30 11.34
CA GLU A 407 -25.75 -27.13 11.62
C GLU A 407 -26.19 -27.98 12.82
N GLN A 408 -25.64 -29.18 12.94
CA GLN A 408 -25.98 -30.09 14.04
C GLN A 408 -25.27 -29.72 15.36
N THR A 409 -24.08 -29.11 15.31
CA THR A 409 -23.27 -28.78 16.49
C THR A 409 -23.66 -27.42 17.08
N ALA A 410 -24.32 -27.38 18.24
CA ALA A 410 -24.85 -26.17 18.87
C ALA A 410 -23.89 -24.96 18.89
N HIS A 411 -22.65 -25.15 19.34
CA HIS A 411 -21.63 -24.09 19.41
C HIS A 411 -20.91 -23.79 18.08
N LYS A 412 -21.35 -24.36 16.95
CA LYS A 412 -20.83 -24.08 15.61
C LYS A 412 -21.92 -23.65 14.63
N ARG A 413 -23.19 -23.68 15.03
CA ARG A 413 -24.33 -23.25 14.20
C ARG A 413 -24.17 -21.82 13.67
N PHE A 414 -23.60 -20.93 14.48
CA PHE A 414 -23.34 -19.55 14.05
C PHE A 414 -22.29 -19.43 12.92
N LYS A 415 -21.59 -20.51 12.56
CA LYS A 415 -20.55 -20.56 11.51
C LYS A 415 -21.06 -21.07 10.17
N ILE A 416 -22.38 -21.18 10.00
CA ILE A 416 -23.01 -21.51 8.73
C ILE A 416 -24.19 -20.57 8.52
N THR A 417 -24.23 -19.92 7.35
CA THR A 417 -25.29 -19.01 6.93
C THR A 417 -25.83 -19.44 5.56
N GLU A 418 -26.93 -18.84 5.12
CA GLU A 418 -27.44 -19.04 3.75
C GLU A 418 -26.43 -18.61 2.68
N GLU A 419 -25.58 -17.63 3.01
CA GLU A 419 -24.51 -17.14 2.14
C GLU A 419 -23.44 -18.22 1.89
N ASP A 420 -23.10 -19.03 2.89
CA ASP A 420 -22.14 -20.14 2.73
C ASP A 420 -22.65 -21.18 1.70
N TRP A 421 -23.94 -21.50 1.73
CA TRP A 421 -24.58 -22.40 0.76
C TRP A 421 -24.65 -21.78 -0.64
N ARG A 422 -24.89 -20.47 -0.74
CA ARG A 422 -24.85 -19.73 -1.99
C ARG A 422 -23.44 -19.74 -2.60
N ASN A 423 -22.41 -19.48 -1.80
CA ASN A 423 -21.01 -19.49 -2.24
C ASN A 423 -20.60 -20.88 -2.75
N ARG A 424 -21.09 -21.95 -2.11
CA ARG A 424 -20.89 -23.33 -2.56
C ARG A 424 -21.46 -23.59 -3.96
N ASN A 425 -22.58 -22.95 -4.34
CA ASN A 425 -23.12 -23.08 -5.70
C ASN A 425 -22.23 -22.44 -6.76
N ARG A 426 -21.30 -21.56 -6.36
CA ARG A 426 -20.29 -20.91 -7.21
C ARG A 426 -18.93 -21.59 -7.14
N TRP A 427 -18.90 -22.88 -6.80
CA TRP A 427 -17.67 -23.66 -6.62
C TRP A 427 -16.66 -23.49 -7.77
N ASP A 428 -17.14 -23.63 -9.01
CA ASP A 428 -16.28 -23.58 -10.20
C ASP A 428 -15.73 -22.16 -10.44
N ASP A 429 -16.50 -21.12 -10.11
CA ASP A 429 -16.03 -19.73 -10.16
C ASP A 429 -14.86 -19.51 -9.19
N TYR A 430 -14.95 -20.07 -7.98
CA TYR A 430 -13.86 -20.00 -7.00
C TYR A 430 -12.64 -20.81 -7.42
N LEU A 431 -12.80 -21.96 -8.08
CA LEU A 431 -11.68 -22.72 -8.63
C LEU A 431 -10.95 -21.93 -9.71
N ASN A 432 -11.69 -21.32 -10.64
CA ASN A 432 -11.14 -20.47 -11.71
C ASN A 432 -10.43 -19.23 -11.13
N ALA A 433 -11.06 -18.53 -10.19
CA ALA A 433 -10.46 -17.36 -9.55
C ALA A 433 -9.18 -17.71 -8.77
N ALA A 434 -9.17 -18.83 -8.04
CA ALA A 434 -7.98 -19.30 -7.34
C ALA A 434 -6.86 -19.71 -8.29
N ALA A 435 -7.19 -20.35 -9.42
CA ALA A 435 -6.21 -20.71 -10.44
C ALA A 435 -5.49 -19.48 -11.02
N ASP A 436 -6.26 -18.44 -11.38
CA ASP A 436 -5.69 -17.17 -11.84
C ASP A 436 -4.85 -16.50 -10.77
N MET A 437 -5.36 -16.47 -9.52
CA MET A 437 -4.61 -15.94 -8.39
C MET A 437 -3.25 -16.61 -8.26
N PHE A 438 -3.16 -17.93 -8.32
CA PHE A 438 -1.88 -18.63 -8.24
C PHE A 438 -0.98 -18.32 -9.45
N ALA A 439 -1.54 -18.37 -10.66
CA ALA A 439 -0.79 -18.12 -11.88
C ALA A 439 -0.16 -16.73 -11.92
N HIS A 440 -0.86 -15.72 -11.37
CA HIS A 440 -0.40 -14.33 -11.42
C HIS A 440 0.32 -13.84 -10.16
N THR A 441 0.21 -14.54 -9.03
CA THR A 441 0.76 -14.04 -7.74
C THR A 441 1.58 -15.05 -6.96
N SER A 442 1.81 -16.27 -7.47
CA SER A 442 2.77 -17.20 -6.87
C SER A 442 4.19 -16.87 -7.34
N THR A 443 4.76 -15.79 -6.82
CA THR A 443 6.13 -15.35 -7.13
C THR A 443 7.17 -16.21 -6.38
N GLU A 444 8.44 -16.03 -6.72
CA GLU A 444 9.56 -16.71 -6.04
C GLU A 444 9.65 -16.30 -4.56
N ASP A 445 9.55 -15.00 -4.29
CA ASP A 445 9.69 -14.44 -2.94
C ASP A 445 8.42 -14.59 -2.07
N ALA A 446 7.25 -14.77 -2.69
CA ALA A 446 5.98 -14.99 -2.01
C ALA A 446 5.20 -16.11 -2.72
N PRO A 447 5.58 -17.39 -2.55
CA PRO A 447 4.92 -18.50 -3.20
C PRO A 447 3.58 -18.86 -2.53
N TRP A 448 2.65 -19.39 -3.33
CA TRP A 448 1.42 -19.98 -2.80
C TRP A 448 1.62 -21.44 -2.38
N HIS A 449 1.05 -21.81 -1.24
CA HIS A 449 1.03 -23.17 -0.73
C HIS A 449 -0.39 -23.72 -0.68
N ILE A 450 -0.71 -24.64 -1.59
CA ILE A 450 -1.99 -25.35 -1.64
C ILE A 450 -1.91 -26.53 -0.65
N ILE A 451 -2.70 -26.47 0.41
CA ILE A 451 -2.74 -27.47 1.48
C ILE A 451 -4.04 -28.25 1.38
N ALA A 452 -3.97 -29.57 1.20
CA ALA A 452 -5.13 -30.44 1.24
C ALA A 452 -5.70 -30.50 2.67
N THR A 453 -7.00 -30.24 2.81
CA THR A 453 -7.62 -30.08 4.14
C THR A 453 -8.71 -31.06 4.45
N ASN A 454 -8.89 -32.10 3.62
CA ASN A 454 -9.92 -33.10 3.87
C ASN A 454 -9.67 -33.81 5.21
N ASP A 455 -8.43 -34.23 5.48
CA ASP A 455 -7.98 -34.48 6.85
C ASP A 455 -7.42 -33.20 7.52
N LYS A 456 -8.13 -32.70 8.53
CA LYS A 456 -7.71 -31.50 9.27
C LYS A 456 -6.42 -31.71 10.06
N ASN A 457 -6.11 -32.93 10.46
CA ASN A 457 -4.92 -33.19 11.27
C ASN A 457 -3.67 -33.09 10.41
N SER A 458 -3.65 -33.79 9.26
CA SER A 458 -2.60 -33.68 8.25
C SER A 458 -2.38 -32.24 7.79
N ALA A 459 -3.44 -31.53 7.43
CA ALA A 459 -3.35 -30.13 6.99
C ALA A 459 -2.67 -29.20 8.00
N ARG A 460 -2.98 -29.36 9.30
CA ARG A 460 -2.35 -28.54 10.36
C ARG A 460 -0.87 -28.84 10.50
N ILE A 461 -0.48 -30.11 10.38
CA ILE A 461 0.91 -30.52 10.41
C ILE A 461 1.66 -29.95 9.20
N GLU A 462 1.06 -30.04 8.02
CA GLU A 462 1.62 -29.50 6.77
C GLU A 462 1.83 -27.99 6.85
N VAL A 463 0.83 -27.22 7.30
CA VAL A 463 0.96 -25.76 7.53
C VAL A 463 2.16 -25.45 8.43
N LEU A 464 2.33 -26.16 9.55
CA LEU A 464 3.46 -25.95 10.46
C LEU A 464 4.80 -26.33 9.81
N LYS A 465 4.85 -27.41 9.01
CA LYS A 465 6.04 -27.82 8.27
C LYS A 465 6.41 -26.78 7.21
N THR A 466 5.43 -26.23 6.50
CA THR A 466 5.64 -25.19 5.48
C THR A 466 6.14 -23.89 6.08
N ILE A 467 5.61 -23.45 7.23
CA ILE A 467 6.16 -22.29 7.95
C ILE A 467 7.64 -22.50 8.27
N LEU A 468 8.00 -23.65 8.84
CA LEU A 468 9.41 -23.95 9.14
C LEU A 468 10.29 -24.04 7.90
N LYS A 469 9.73 -24.41 6.75
CA LYS A 469 10.46 -24.44 5.48
C LYS A 469 10.73 -23.03 4.98
N GLN A 470 9.72 -22.16 4.99
CA GLN A 470 9.84 -20.78 4.50
C GLN A 470 10.75 -19.93 5.39
N LEU A 471 10.68 -20.07 6.71
CA LEU A 471 11.59 -19.35 7.61
C LEU A 471 13.05 -19.79 7.50
N LYS A 472 13.34 -20.93 6.85
CA LYS A 472 14.69 -21.40 6.58
C LYS A 472 15.22 -21.01 5.20
N ALA A 473 14.36 -20.51 4.31
CA ALA A 473 14.83 -19.95 3.07
C ALA A 473 15.59 -18.65 3.39
N ASP A 474 16.76 -18.51 2.76
CA ASP A 474 17.64 -17.36 2.93
C ASP A 474 17.01 -16.10 2.32
#